data_AF-A0AAV2NAV4-F1
#
_entry.id   AF-A0AAV2NAV4-F1
#
_cell.length_a   1.000
_cell.length_b   1.000
_cell.length_c   1.000
_cell.angle_alpha   90.00
_cell.angle_beta   90.00
_cell.angle_gamma   90.00
#
_symmetry.space_group_name_H-M   'P 1'
#
loop_
_entity.id
_entity.type
_entity.pdbx_description
1 polymer ?
#
loop_
_entity_poly.entity_id
_entity_poly.type
_entity_poly.pdbx_seq_one_letter_code
_entity_poly.pdbx_strand_id
1 'polypeptide(L)'
;MAQAFYVRNPYPVPDVSREGAWISRGPVLGDKVLPSDRDWNVKLSAHERLFAHHTLNSIRRDRRFIRPQVPDDALDLALNSVYTHNRDSLVSKMCVPMQPETLGRETWRVMRNEIKVFPKPPKPDRPMHVSGRSDEELKSIIRAPLSAAKSKCHSGPTLPRRIHPSSVKLNIEGPHMDQSNPGYSRKIDGTFYSI
;
A
#
# COMPACT_ATOMS: atom_id res chain seq x y z
N MET A 1 16.39 25.26 -14.42
CA MET A 1 15.82 24.03 -13.82
C MET A 1 15.49 24.33 -12.38
N ALA A 2 14.30 23.98 -11.89
CA ALA A 2 13.93 24.21 -10.50
C ALA A 2 14.84 23.38 -9.58
N GLN A 3 15.51 24.02 -8.63
CA GLN A 3 16.40 23.35 -7.69
C GLN A 3 15.54 22.55 -6.71
N ALA A 4 15.76 21.24 -6.63
CA ALA A 4 15.10 20.37 -5.67
C ALA A 4 15.80 20.46 -4.32
N PHE A 5 15.03 20.46 -3.23
CA PHE A 5 15.56 20.44 -1.88
C PHE A 5 15.18 19.14 -1.18
N TYR A 6 16.06 18.67 -0.31
CA TYR A 6 15.85 17.47 0.49
C TYR A 6 15.51 17.87 1.91
N VAL A 7 14.39 17.35 2.41
CA VAL A 7 13.94 17.57 3.79
C VAL A 7 13.96 16.21 4.49
N ARG A 8 14.45 16.15 5.73
CA ARG A 8 14.33 14.92 6.52
C ARG A 8 12.87 14.50 6.62
N ASN A 9 12.61 13.22 6.42
CA ASN A 9 11.26 12.71 6.52
C ASN A 9 10.72 12.93 7.95
N PRO A 10 9.64 13.71 8.12
CA PRO A 10 9.04 13.94 9.43
C PRO A 10 8.17 12.77 9.90
N TYR A 11 7.86 11.82 9.02
CA TYR A 11 6.98 10.69 9.29
C TYR A 11 7.74 9.47 9.81
N PRO A 12 7.09 8.59 10.58
CA PRO A 12 7.71 7.38 11.10
C PRO A 12 8.05 6.35 10.01
N VAL A 13 7.40 6.43 8.84
CA VAL A 13 7.57 5.50 7.73
C VAL A 13 8.38 6.17 6.61
N PRO A 14 9.41 5.52 6.05
CA PRO A 14 10.17 6.06 4.93
C PRO A 14 9.30 6.28 3.69
N ASP A 15 9.55 7.38 2.98
CA ASP A 15 8.88 7.64 1.71
C ASP A 15 9.54 6.84 0.58
N VAL A 16 8.92 5.73 0.23
CA VAL A 16 9.36 4.85 -0.89
C VAL A 16 8.67 5.17 -2.21
N SER A 17 7.92 6.29 -2.30
CA SER A 17 7.13 6.62 -3.50
C SER A 17 7.97 6.79 -4.77
N ARG A 18 9.28 7.03 -4.64
CA ARG A 18 10.21 7.14 -5.78
C ARG A 18 10.67 5.80 -6.34
N GLU A 19 10.73 4.76 -5.51
CA GLU A 19 11.31 3.47 -5.92
C GLU A 19 10.33 2.61 -6.71
N GLY A 20 9.03 2.81 -6.49
CA GLY A 20 8.02 1.91 -7.03
C GLY A 20 6.60 2.27 -6.63
N ALA A 21 5.68 1.37 -6.94
CA ALA A 21 4.26 1.52 -6.64
C ALA A 21 3.71 0.29 -5.92
N TRP A 22 2.71 0.52 -5.07
CA TRP A 22 1.95 -0.55 -4.45
C TRP A 22 0.86 -1.02 -5.41
N ILE A 23 0.94 -2.28 -5.84
CA ILE A 23 0.00 -2.89 -6.78
C ILE A 23 -0.70 -4.06 -6.09
N SER A 24 -2.02 -4.16 -6.27
CA SER A 24 -2.80 -5.35 -5.93
C SER A 24 -2.71 -6.33 -7.09
N ARG A 25 -1.83 -7.34 -7.00
CA ARG A 25 -1.59 -8.32 -8.07
C ARG A 25 -2.21 -9.70 -7.84
N GLY A 26 -2.90 -9.90 -6.71
CA GLY A 26 -3.42 -11.21 -6.36
C GLY A 26 -2.29 -12.18 -5.96
N PRO A 27 -2.52 -13.50 -5.89
CA PRO A 27 -1.49 -14.46 -5.50
C PRO A 27 -0.27 -14.39 -6.43
N VAL A 28 0.96 -14.40 -5.86
CA VAL A 28 2.16 -14.67 -6.67
C VAL A 28 2.15 -16.16 -6.88
N LEU A 29 2.08 -16.57 -8.13
CA LEU A 29 2.29 -17.95 -8.54
C LEU A 29 3.65 -18.05 -9.21
N GLY A 30 4.30 -19.20 -9.10
CA GLY A 30 5.55 -19.46 -9.80
C GLY A 30 5.33 -19.51 -11.32
N ASP A 31 6.41 -19.39 -12.09
CA ASP A 31 6.39 -19.23 -13.55
C ASP A 31 5.67 -20.36 -14.30
N LYS A 32 5.51 -21.52 -13.67
CA LYS A 32 4.89 -22.72 -14.25
C LYS A 32 3.36 -22.73 -14.18
N VAL A 33 2.75 -21.75 -13.53
CA VAL A 33 1.36 -21.81 -13.13
C VAL A 33 0.66 -20.47 -13.32
N LEU A 34 -0.49 -20.51 -13.99
CA LEU A 34 -1.34 -19.35 -14.17
C LEU A 34 -2.45 -19.32 -13.10
N PRO A 35 -2.92 -18.13 -12.68
CA PRO A 35 -4.03 -18.02 -11.72
C PRO A 35 -5.34 -18.66 -12.16
N SER A 36 -5.52 -18.85 -13.47
CA SER A 36 -6.72 -19.45 -14.06
C SER A 36 -6.67 -20.99 -14.10
N ASP A 37 -5.53 -21.61 -13.81
CA ASP A 37 -5.41 -23.06 -13.81
C ASP A 37 -6.19 -23.67 -12.64
N ARG A 38 -7.02 -24.67 -12.94
CA ARG A 38 -7.79 -25.40 -11.92
C ARG A 38 -6.88 -26.24 -11.01
N ASP A 39 -5.90 -26.90 -11.61
CA ASP A 39 -4.99 -27.84 -10.93
C ASP A 39 -3.63 -27.19 -10.62
N TRP A 40 -3.66 -25.91 -10.28
CA TRP A 40 -2.48 -25.09 -10.01
C TRP A 40 -1.65 -25.64 -8.84
N ASN A 41 -2.30 -26.25 -7.84
CA ASN A 41 -1.68 -26.77 -6.64
C ASN A 41 -0.79 -28.00 -6.91
N VAL A 42 -1.15 -28.87 -7.85
CA VAL A 42 -0.38 -30.09 -8.15
C VAL A 42 0.96 -29.74 -8.80
N LYS A 43 0.99 -28.66 -9.59
CA LYS A 43 2.18 -28.20 -10.33
C LYS A 43 3.21 -27.48 -9.45
N LEU A 44 2.84 -27.10 -8.22
CA LEU A 44 3.70 -26.33 -7.31
C LEU A 44 4.26 -27.19 -6.19
N SER A 45 5.46 -26.83 -5.75
CA SER A 45 6.07 -27.41 -4.56
C SER A 45 5.25 -27.06 -3.30
N ALA A 46 5.49 -27.80 -2.21
CA ALA A 46 4.74 -27.60 -0.96
C ALA A 46 4.90 -26.17 -0.39
N HIS A 47 6.07 -25.56 -0.51
CA HIS A 47 6.32 -24.22 0.02
C HIS A 47 5.67 -23.12 -0.85
N GLU A 48 5.71 -23.27 -2.17
CA GLU A 48 5.02 -22.37 -3.10
C GLU A 48 3.51 -22.42 -2.92
N ARG A 49 2.94 -23.62 -2.69
CA ARG A 49 1.53 -23.78 -2.37
C ARG A 49 1.12 -23.04 -1.10
N LEU A 50 1.91 -23.20 -0.04
CA LEU A 50 1.63 -22.53 1.24
C LEU A 50 1.65 -21.00 1.06
N PHE A 51 2.60 -20.49 0.28
CA PHE A 51 2.73 -19.06 0.01
C PHE A 51 1.59 -18.51 -0.86
N ALA A 52 1.17 -19.26 -1.88
CA ALA A 52 0.11 -18.85 -2.79
C ALA A 52 -1.30 -18.90 -2.17
N HIS A 53 -1.50 -19.73 -1.15
CA HIS A 53 -2.78 -19.83 -0.44
C HIS A 53 -3.04 -18.62 0.45
N HIS A 54 -3.78 -17.64 -0.10
CA HIS A 54 -4.26 -16.49 0.66
C HIS A 54 -5.59 -16.78 1.39
N THR A 55 -5.73 -16.25 2.60
CA THR A 55 -7.05 -16.12 3.24
C THR A 55 -7.81 -14.94 2.63
N LEU A 56 -9.15 -14.93 2.75
CA LEU A 56 -9.99 -13.83 2.26
C LEU A 56 -9.60 -12.46 2.86
N ASN A 57 -9.11 -12.45 4.11
CA ASN A 57 -8.67 -11.22 4.74
C ASN A 57 -7.29 -10.76 4.23
N SER A 58 -6.40 -11.71 3.94
CA SER A 58 -5.09 -11.43 3.35
C SER A 58 -5.25 -10.82 1.95
N ILE A 59 -6.06 -11.44 1.08
CA ILE A 59 -6.23 -10.96 -0.31
C ILE A 59 -6.90 -9.58 -0.37
N ARG A 60 -7.84 -9.28 0.53
CA ARG A 60 -8.50 -7.96 0.61
C ARG A 60 -7.54 -6.82 0.96
N ARG A 61 -6.44 -7.14 1.65
CA ARG A 61 -5.40 -6.18 2.04
C ARG A 61 -4.11 -6.37 1.26
N ASP A 62 -4.11 -7.21 0.23
CA ASP A 62 -2.91 -7.48 -0.56
C ASP A 62 -2.50 -6.22 -1.34
N ARG A 63 -1.38 -5.66 -0.90
CA ARG A 63 -0.65 -4.61 -1.60
C ARG A 63 0.81 -5.01 -1.58
N ARG A 64 1.37 -5.17 -2.76
CA ARG A 64 2.78 -5.51 -2.92
C ARG A 64 3.51 -4.35 -3.55
N PHE A 65 4.67 -4.06 -2.99
CA PHE A 65 5.51 -3.00 -3.50
C PHE A 65 6.33 -3.53 -4.67
N ILE A 66 6.12 -2.95 -5.85
CA ILE A 66 6.81 -3.34 -7.08
C ILE A 66 7.73 -2.20 -7.48
N ARG A 67 9.00 -2.54 -7.62
CA ARG A 67 10.06 -1.62 -8.00
C ARG A 67 10.58 -2.03 -9.37
N PRO A 68 10.20 -1.31 -10.45
CA PRO A 68 10.49 -1.74 -11.82
C PRO A 68 11.97 -1.59 -12.20
N GLN A 69 12.75 -0.81 -11.45
CA GLN A 69 14.15 -0.53 -11.75
C GLN A 69 15.13 -1.36 -10.92
N VAL A 70 14.63 -2.35 -10.16
CA VAL A 70 15.49 -3.26 -9.39
C VAL A 70 16.27 -4.16 -10.36
N PRO A 71 17.61 -4.25 -10.24
CA PRO A 71 18.41 -5.23 -10.98
C PRO A 71 18.00 -6.65 -10.58
N ASP A 72 17.80 -7.53 -11.56
CA ASP A 72 17.39 -8.91 -11.30
C ASP A 72 18.58 -9.80 -10.96
N ASP A 73 19.76 -9.50 -11.52
CA ASP A 73 20.98 -10.27 -11.31
C ASP A 73 22.22 -9.41 -10.99
N ALA A 74 23.35 -10.08 -10.81
CA ALA A 74 24.63 -9.44 -10.48
C ALA A 74 25.21 -8.65 -11.68
N LEU A 75 24.87 -9.04 -12.92
CA LEU A 75 25.32 -8.36 -14.12
C LEU A 75 24.61 -7.03 -14.27
N ASP A 76 23.28 -7.00 -14.10
CA ASP A 76 22.47 -5.79 -14.10
C ASP A 76 22.93 -4.82 -13.01
N LEU A 77 23.31 -5.32 -11.84
CA LEU A 77 23.87 -4.49 -10.77
C LEU A 77 25.21 -3.85 -11.19
N ALA A 78 26.06 -4.60 -11.90
CA ALA A 78 27.32 -4.10 -12.43
C ALA A 78 27.11 -3.10 -13.56
N LEU A 79 26.15 -3.34 -14.46
CA LEU A 79 25.79 -2.43 -15.55
C LEU A 79 25.18 -1.11 -15.05
N ASN A 80 24.50 -1.14 -13.89
CA ASN A 80 23.97 0.06 -13.24
C ASN A 80 25.04 0.89 -12.50
N SER A 81 26.26 0.38 -12.36
CA SER A 81 27.34 1.11 -11.70
C SER A 81 27.85 2.28 -12.55
N VAL A 82 28.50 3.25 -11.91
CA VAL A 82 29.10 4.38 -12.60
C VAL A 82 30.42 3.94 -13.23
N TYR A 83 30.43 3.90 -14.57
CA TYR A 83 31.61 3.61 -15.35
C TYR A 83 32.19 4.88 -16.00
N THR A 84 33.49 5.12 -15.82
CA THR A 84 34.21 6.22 -16.46
C THR A 84 35.34 5.71 -17.34
N HIS A 85 35.03 5.43 -18.61
CA HIS A 85 35.97 4.81 -19.56
C HIS A 85 37.35 5.48 -19.64
N ASN A 86 37.40 6.82 -19.56
CA ASN A 86 38.66 7.58 -19.65
C ASN A 86 39.58 7.42 -18.43
N ARG A 87 39.05 6.98 -17.28
CA ARG A 87 39.80 6.83 -16.04
C ARG A 87 39.97 5.36 -15.62
N ASP A 88 39.08 4.49 -16.10
CA ASP A 88 38.95 3.10 -15.65
C ASP A 88 39.54 2.09 -16.66
N SER A 89 40.69 2.39 -17.27
CA SER A 89 41.39 1.43 -18.13
C SER A 89 42.19 0.43 -17.28
N LEU A 90 41.91 -0.87 -17.43
CA LEU A 90 42.65 -1.98 -16.78
C LEU A 90 42.65 -1.93 -15.24
N VAL A 91 41.53 -1.55 -14.64
CA VAL A 91 41.38 -1.51 -13.18
C VAL A 91 41.56 -2.92 -12.59
N SER A 92 42.28 -3.01 -11.46
CA SER A 92 42.48 -4.26 -10.72
C SER A 92 41.15 -4.92 -10.36
N LYS A 93 41.12 -6.25 -10.30
CA LYS A 93 39.96 -7.05 -9.86
C LYS A 93 39.48 -6.72 -8.44
N MET A 94 40.31 -6.04 -7.64
CA MET A 94 39.94 -5.59 -6.30
C MET A 94 39.03 -4.35 -6.29
N CYS A 95 38.89 -3.64 -7.42
CA CYS A 95 38.01 -2.49 -7.48
C CYS A 95 36.56 -2.93 -7.57
N VAL A 96 35.75 -2.45 -6.64
CA VAL A 96 34.31 -2.74 -6.59
C VAL A 96 33.57 -1.72 -7.46
N PRO A 97 32.60 -2.15 -8.29
CA PRO A 97 31.77 -1.23 -9.04
C PRO A 97 30.99 -0.30 -8.11
N MET A 98 31.15 1.02 -8.29
CA MET A 98 30.51 2.04 -7.46
C MET A 98 29.14 2.40 -8.01
N GLN A 99 28.12 2.32 -7.16
CA GLN A 99 26.77 2.72 -7.56
C GLN A 99 26.65 4.25 -7.63
N PRO A 100 25.82 4.80 -8.55
CA PRO A 100 25.61 6.25 -8.69
C PRO A 100 25.18 6.93 -7.39
N GLU A 101 24.40 6.24 -6.57
CA GLU A 101 23.92 6.70 -5.26
C GLU A 101 25.06 6.99 -4.28
N THR A 102 26.09 6.13 -4.30
CA THR A 102 27.26 6.26 -3.43
C THR A 102 28.08 7.51 -3.78
N LEU A 103 28.00 7.95 -5.04
CA LEU A 103 28.62 9.19 -5.52
C LEU A 103 27.70 10.41 -5.38
N GLY A 104 26.56 10.27 -4.70
CA GLY A 104 25.59 11.36 -4.51
C GLY A 104 24.81 11.73 -5.77
N ARG A 105 24.83 10.89 -6.81
CA ARG A 105 23.99 11.08 -8.00
C ARG A 105 22.57 10.65 -7.70
N GLU A 106 21.59 11.35 -8.26
CA GLU A 106 20.19 11.00 -8.08
C GLU A 106 19.85 9.73 -8.87
N THR A 107 19.25 8.74 -8.19
CA THR A 107 18.66 7.55 -8.82
C THR A 107 17.23 7.32 -8.35
N TRP A 108 16.67 6.16 -8.73
CA TRP A 108 15.37 5.70 -8.28
C TRP A 108 15.37 5.23 -6.82
N ARG A 109 16.50 4.73 -6.30
CA ARG A 109 16.61 4.27 -4.90
C ARG A 109 16.67 5.45 -3.94
N VAL A 110 16.09 5.27 -2.76
CA VAL A 110 16.12 6.25 -1.69
C VAL A 110 17.01 5.73 -0.57
N MET A 111 18.29 6.13 -0.59
CA MET A 111 19.29 5.66 0.38
C MET A 111 19.19 6.34 1.76
N ARG A 112 18.53 7.50 1.82
CA ARG A 112 18.37 8.29 3.05
C ARG A 112 16.89 8.55 3.30
N ASN A 113 16.52 8.67 4.56
CA ASN A 113 15.15 9.01 4.97
C ASN A 113 14.87 10.52 4.73
N GLU A 114 14.93 10.93 3.46
CA GLU A 114 14.80 12.30 2.99
C GLU A 114 13.76 12.36 1.87
N ILE A 115 12.88 13.36 1.94
CA ILE A 115 11.84 13.62 0.95
C ILE A 115 12.37 14.67 -0.02
N LYS A 116 12.32 14.35 -1.31
CA LYS A 116 12.67 15.29 -2.38
C LYS A 116 11.46 16.20 -2.64
N VAL A 117 11.60 17.47 -2.29
CA VAL A 117 10.55 18.49 -2.48
C VAL A 117 10.88 19.34 -3.70
N PHE A 118 9.96 19.39 -4.64
CA PHE A 118 10.01 20.34 -5.74
C PHE A 118 9.25 21.60 -5.35
N PRO A 119 9.85 22.80 -5.48
CA PRO A 119 9.12 24.04 -5.23
C PRO A 119 7.95 24.11 -6.22
N LYS A 120 6.74 24.31 -5.69
CA LYS A 120 5.58 24.56 -6.55
C LYS A 120 5.82 25.88 -7.28
N PRO A 121 5.56 25.96 -8.60
CA PRO A 121 5.64 27.24 -9.30
C PRO A 121 4.72 28.24 -8.59
N PRO A 122 5.10 29.53 -8.52
CA PRO A 122 4.22 30.56 -8.00
C PRO A 122 2.90 30.47 -8.76
N LYS A 123 1.78 30.47 -8.02
CA LYS A 123 0.47 30.55 -8.67
C LYS A 123 0.46 31.87 -9.46
N PRO A 124 0.03 31.88 -10.73
CA PRO A 124 -0.12 33.14 -11.44
C PRO A 124 -1.06 34.03 -10.62
N ASP A 125 -0.65 35.29 -10.42
CA ASP A 125 -1.51 36.28 -9.79
C ASP A 125 -2.81 36.33 -10.60
N ARG A 126 -3.91 35.85 -10.00
CA ARG A 126 -5.22 36.08 -10.60
C ARG A 126 -5.37 37.60 -10.67
N PRO A 127 -5.71 38.18 -11.83
CA PRO A 127 -6.06 39.59 -11.86
C PRO A 127 -7.17 39.80 -10.84
N MET A 128 -6.94 40.75 -9.93
CA MET A 128 -7.91 41.15 -8.92
C MET A 128 -9.16 41.59 -9.68
N HIS A 129 -10.20 40.76 -9.71
CA HIS A 129 -11.44 41.09 -10.41
C HIS A 129 -12.09 42.29 -9.70
N VAL A 130 -11.83 43.49 -10.22
CA VAL A 130 -12.58 44.71 -9.90
C VAL A 130 -13.90 44.63 -10.69
N SER A 131 -14.84 43.81 -10.20
CA SER A 131 -16.27 43.93 -10.48
C SER A 131 -17.00 42.79 -9.78
N GLY A 132 -17.93 43.11 -8.88
CA GLY A 132 -18.68 42.15 -8.08
C GLY A 132 -19.55 41.18 -8.89
N ARG A 133 -18.98 40.03 -9.27
CA ARG A 133 -19.71 38.81 -9.60
C ARG A 133 -18.98 37.63 -8.95
N SER A 134 -19.75 36.77 -8.27
CA SER A 134 -19.26 35.57 -7.58
C SER A 134 -18.64 34.59 -8.57
N ASP A 135 -17.46 34.06 -8.22
CA ASP A 135 -16.76 32.95 -8.87
C ASP A 135 -17.62 31.66 -8.82
N GLU A 136 -18.61 31.55 -9.69
CA GLU A 136 -19.31 30.29 -9.97
C GLU A 136 -19.37 30.11 -11.48
N GLU A 137 -18.25 29.67 -12.07
CA GLU A 137 -18.25 28.78 -13.23
C GLU A 137 -16.83 28.36 -13.61
N LEU A 138 -16.70 27.09 -14.04
CA LEU A 138 -15.49 26.41 -14.54
C LEU A 138 -14.62 25.66 -13.52
N LYS A 139 -15.22 24.70 -12.80
CA LYS A 139 -14.78 23.27 -12.82
C LYS A 139 -15.97 22.32 -12.54
N SER A 140 -16.95 22.31 -13.42
CA SER A 140 -18.07 21.36 -13.39
C SER A 140 -18.34 20.78 -14.77
N ILE A 141 -17.35 20.13 -15.37
CA ILE A 141 -17.59 19.24 -16.51
C ILE A 141 -17.01 17.87 -16.14
N ILE A 142 -17.96 16.93 -15.97
CA ILE A 142 -17.86 15.50 -15.62
C ILE A 142 -17.69 15.19 -14.11
N ARG A 143 -18.65 15.65 -13.31
CA ARG A 143 -19.28 14.78 -12.31
C ARG A 143 -20.71 14.54 -12.77
N ALA A 144 -20.96 13.42 -13.43
CA ALA A 144 -22.33 12.94 -13.55
C ALA A 144 -22.91 12.83 -12.13
N PRO A 145 -24.01 13.50 -11.79
CA PRO A 145 -24.63 13.31 -10.50
C PRO A 145 -25.15 11.87 -10.46
N LEU A 146 -24.58 11.05 -9.58
CA LEU A 146 -25.23 9.80 -9.21
C LEU A 146 -26.64 10.16 -8.75
N SER A 147 -27.65 9.65 -9.46
CA SER A 147 -29.05 9.92 -9.17
C SER A 147 -29.31 9.67 -7.67
N ALA A 148 -29.84 10.69 -7.00
CA ALA A 148 -30.11 10.70 -5.56
C ALA A 148 -31.08 9.58 -5.11
N ALA A 149 -31.64 8.82 -6.05
CA ALA A 149 -32.45 7.65 -5.77
C ALA A 149 -31.62 6.40 -5.36
N LYS A 150 -30.34 6.31 -5.73
CA LYS A 150 -29.50 5.12 -5.48
C LYS A 150 -28.65 5.18 -4.19
N SER A 151 -28.63 6.32 -3.49
CA SER A 151 -27.88 6.50 -2.24
C SER A 151 -28.71 6.33 -0.97
N LYS A 152 -29.97 5.91 -1.08
CA LYS A 152 -30.74 5.47 0.10
C LYS A 152 -30.25 4.08 0.48
N CYS A 153 -29.25 4.03 1.36
CA CYS A 153 -28.98 2.82 2.14
C CYS A 153 -30.29 2.44 2.85
N HIS A 154 -30.73 1.18 2.74
CA HIS A 154 -31.90 0.73 3.47
C HIS A 154 -31.63 0.84 4.97
N SER A 155 -32.10 1.91 5.60
CA SER A 155 -32.14 2.02 7.05
C SER A 155 -33.41 1.31 7.50
N GLY A 156 -33.27 0.10 8.02
CA GLY A 156 -34.36 -0.57 8.71
C GLY A 156 -34.91 0.30 9.87
N PRO A 157 -36.12 -0.01 10.38
CA PRO A 157 -36.72 0.78 11.44
C PRO A 157 -35.77 0.91 12.64
N THR A 158 -35.51 2.15 13.04
CA THR A 158 -34.71 2.46 14.22
C THR A 158 -35.39 1.89 15.47
N LEU A 159 -34.68 1.01 16.18
CA LEU A 159 -35.19 0.41 17.41
C LEU A 159 -35.48 1.51 18.45
N PRO A 160 -36.63 1.45 19.14
CA PRO A 160 -37.11 2.55 19.98
C PRO A 160 -36.29 2.82 21.26
N ARG A 161 -35.22 2.05 21.53
CA ARG A 161 -34.45 2.20 22.77
C ARG A 161 -33.02 1.65 22.65
N ARG A 162 -32.02 2.53 22.56
CA ARG A 162 -30.61 2.21 22.82
C ARG A 162 -30.33 2.42 24.31
N ILE A 163 -30.43 1.35 25.11
CA ILE A 163 -30.08 1.39 26.54
C ILE A 163 -28.56 1.16 26.61
N HIS A 164 -27.77 2.23 26.49
CA HIS A 164 -26.31 2.23 26.64
C HIS A 164 -25.51 1.54 25.48
N PRO A 165 -24.38 2.11 25.02
CA PRO A 165 -23.58 1.58 23.91
C PRO A 165 -22.98 0.18 24.15
N SER A 166 -22.99 -0.33 25.39
CA SER A 166 -22.56 -1.69 25.74
C SER A 166 -23.69 -2.74 25.74
N SER A 167 -24.94 -2.36 25.46
CA SER A 167 -26.08 -3.30 25.40
C SER A 167 -26.54 -3.46 23.96
N VAL A 168 -25.88 -4.37 23.23
CA VAL A 168 -26.29 -4.77 21.88
C VAL A 168 -26.97 -6.14 21.98
N LYS A 169 -28.30 -6.14 22.03
CA LYS A 169 -29.14 -7.35 22.15
C LYS A 169 -29.17 -8.23 20.89
N LEU A 170 -28.27 -7.98 19.93
CA LEU A 170 -28.20 -8.63 18.62
C LEU A 170 -26.75 -8.95 18.21
N ASN A 171 -25.85 -9.19 19.18
CA ASN A 171 -24.51 -9.63 18.83
C ASN A 171 -24.56 -11.12 18.45
N ILE A 172 -24.01 -11.48 17.29
CA ILE A 172 -23.82 -12.88 16.91
C ILE A 172 -22.70 -13.40 17.81
N GLU A 173 -23.02 -14.33 18.71
CA GLU A 173 -22.05 -14.93 19.62
C GLU A 173 -20.96 -15.63 18.80
N GLY A 174 -19.77 -15.03 18.81
CA GLY A 174 -18.57 -15.59 18.21
C GLY A 174 -17.65 -16.11 19.31
N PRO A 175 -16.83 -17.14 19.05
CA PRO A 175 -15.99 -17.81 20.06
C PRO A 175 -14.88 -16.93 20.70
N HIS A 176 -14.84 -15.64 20.38
CA HIS A 176 -13.85 -14.67 20.86
C HIS A 176 -14.49 -13.37 21.39
N MET A 177 -15.77 -13.40 21.78
CA MET A 177 -16.41 -12.25 22.45
C MET A 177 -16.32 -12.43 23.98
N ASP A 178 -15.80 -11.40 24.67
CA ASP A 178 -15.60 -11.39 26.13
C ASP A 178 -16.87 -11.60 26.97
N GLN A 179 -18.05 -11.55 26.35
CA GLN A 179 -19.35 -11.75 27.03
C GLN A 179 -19.80 -13.21 27.11
N SER A 180 -19.25 -14.10 26.27
CA SER A 180 -19.55 -15.52 26.35
C SER A 180 -18.35 -16.23 26.95
N ASN A 181 -18.47 -16.66 28.21
CA ASN A 181 -17.55 -17.64 28.79
C ASN A 181 -17.65 -18.92 27.95
N PRO A 182 -16.64 -19.30 27.14
CA PRO A 182 -16.74 -20.42 26.19
C PRO A 182 -16.63 -21.79 26.89
N GLY A 183 -17.26 -21.94 28.05
CA GLY A 183 -17.16 -23.13 28.90
C GLY A 183 -15.78 -23.32 29.55
N TYR A 184 -14.93 -22.29 29.59
CA TYR A 184 -13.60 -22.41 30.21
C TYR A 184 -13.65 -22.24 31.74
N SER A 185 -14.66 -21.57 32.29
CA SER A 185 -14.92 -21.60 33.73
C SER A 185 -15.78 -22.80 34.11
N ARG A 186 -15.45 -23.44 35.24
CA ARG A 186 -16.26 -24.49 35.86
C ARG A 186 -17.10 -23.90 36.99
N LYS A 187 -18.28 -24.46 37.22
CA LYS A 187 -19.03 -24.26 38.46
C LYS A 187 -18.20 -24.82 39.63
N ILE A 188 -18.55 -24.42 40.85
CA ILE A 188 -17.91 -24.89 42.09
C ILE A 188 -17.95 -26.44 42.16
N ASP A 189 -18.97 -27.03 41.54
CA ASP A 189 -19.19 -28.48 41.47
C ASP A 189 -18.48 -29.15 40.28
N GLY A 190 -17.62 -28.42 39.55
CA GLY A 190 -16.79 -28.94 38.45
C GLY A 190 -17.48 -29.05 37.09
N THR A 191 -18.78 -28.77 37.01
CA THR A 191 -19.58 -28.84 35.77
C THR A 191 -19.45 -27.58 34.91
N PHE A 192 -19.70 -27.71 33.60
CA PHE A 192 -19.62 -26.60 32.65
C PHE A 192 -20.87 -25.70 32.70
N TYR A 193 -20.70 -24.42 32.40
CA TYR A 193 -21.82 -23.53 32.09
C TYR A 193 -22.25 -23.79 30.64
N SER A 194 -23.50 -24.23 30.43
CA SER A 194 -24.09 -24.38 29.10
C SER A 194 -24.66 -23.04 28.63
N ILE A 195 -24.54 -22.78 27.32
CA ILE A 195 -25.25 -21.71 26.62
C ILE A 195 -26.75 -22.05 26.57
#